data_AF-A6NN92-F1
#
_entry.id   AF-A6NN92-F1
#
_cell.length_a   1.000
_cell.length_b   1.000
_cell.length_c   1.000
_cell.angle_alpha   90.00
_cell.angle_beta   90.00
_cell.angle_gamma   90.00
#
_symmetry.space_group_name_H-M   'P 1'
#
loop_
_entity.id
_entity.type
_entity.pdbx_description
1 polymer ?
#
loop_
_entity_poly.entity_id
_entity_poly.type
_entity_poly.pdbx_seq_one_letter_code
_entity_poly.pdbx_strand_id
1 'polypeptide(L)'
;MSLNYIKNFYEGCVKPPTVIGQFHTLFFGSIRIFFLGVLGFAVYGNEALHFICDPDKREVNLFCYNQFRPITPQVSFSALQLVIVLVPGALFHLYAACKSINQECILQKPIYTIIYILSVLLRISLAAIAFWLQIYLFGFQVKSLYLCDARSLGENMIIRCMVPEHFEKTIFLIAINTFTTITILLFVAEIFEIIFRRLYFPFRQ
;
A
#
# COMPACT_ATOMS: atom_id res chain seq x y z
N MET A 1 -14.83 -31.17 -5.72
CA MET A 1 -14.75 -30.49 -4.40
C MET A 1 -16.16 -30.07 -4.00
N SER A 2 -16.62 -30.40 -2.79
CA SER A 2 -17.96 -30.03 -2.34
C SER A 2 -18.05 -28.52 -2.04
N LEU A 3 -19.21 -27.91 -2.29
CA LEU A 3 -19.46 -26.50 -1.95
C LEU A 3 -19.15 -26.21 -0.47
N ASN A 4 -19.41 -27.19 0.41
CA ASN A 4 -19.07 -27.12 1.84
C ASN A 4 -17.55 -27.00 2.09
N TYR A 5 -16.71 -27.67 1.30
CA TYR A 5 -15.26 -27.54 1.44
C TYR A 5 -14.80 -26.12 1.07
N ILE A 6 -15.34 -25.55 -0.02
CA ILE A 6 -15.03 -24.18 -0.45
C ILE A 6 -15.54 -23.17 0.57
N LYS A 7 -16.74 -23.37 1.12
CA LYS A 7 -17.29 -22.52 2.17
C LYS A 7 -16.43 -22.54 3.43
N ASN A 8 -16.09 -23.73 3.93
CA ASN A 8 -15.22 -23.88 5.10
C ASN A 8 -13.82 -23.29 4.85
N PHE A 9 -13.31 -23.43 3.63
CA PHE A 9 -12.04 -22.84 3.22
C PHE A 9 -12.09 -21.31 3.17
N TYR A 10 -13.17 -20.72 2.63
CA TYR A 10 -13.36 -19.26 2.59
C TYR A 10 -13.54 -18.68 4.00
N GLU A 11 -14.31 -19.36 4.85
CA GLU A 11 -14.49 -19.00 6.26
C GLU A 11 -13.18 -19.08 7.05
N GLY A 12 -12.29 -20.03 6.74
CA GLY A 12 -10.98 -20.16 7.40
C GLY A 12 -9.89 -19.22 6.88
N CYS A 13 -9.79 -19.03 5.55
CA CYS A 13 -8.69 -18.30 4.92
C CYS A 13 -8.97 -16.82 4.70
N VAL A 14 -10.20 -16.45 4.32
CA VAL A 14 -10.51 -15.12 3.78
C VAL A 14 -11.22 -14.25 4.79
N LYS A 15 -12.09 -14.83 5.63
CA LYS A 15 -12.91 -14.06 6.56
C LYS A 15 -12.12 -13.70 7.82
N PRO A 16 -11.82 -12.40 8.07
CA PRO A 16 -11.13 -12.01 9.29
C PRO A 16 -12.03 -12.18 10.52
N PRO A 17 -11.46 -12.42 11.72
CA PRO A 17 -12.20 -12.53 12.99
C PRO A 17 -13.07 -11.31 13.30
N THR A 18 -12.68 -10.15 12.80
CA THR A 18 -13.32 -8.86 13.06
C THR A 18 -14.11 -8.37 11.86
N VAL A 19 -15.23 -7.70 12.12
CA VAL A 19 -16.04 -7.06 11.08
C VAL A 19 -15.23 -5.96 10.37
N ILE A 20 -14.44 -5.20 11.13
CA ILE A 20 -13.59 -4.13 10.59
C ILE A 20 -12.56 -4.68 9.62
N GLY A 21 -11.86 -5.76 9.99
CA GLY A 21 -10.89 -6.41 9.11
C GLY A 21 -11.51 -6.94 7.81
N GLN A 22 -12.74 -7.47 7.88
CA GLN A 22 -13.47 -7.93 6.69
C GLN A 22 -13.80 -6.76 5.75
N PHE A 23 -14.26 -5.64 6.30
CA PHE A 23 -14.57 -4.44 5.53
C PHE A 23 -13.32 -3.84 4.89
N HIS A 24 -12.22 -3.74 5.65
CA HIS A 24 -10.92 -3.27 5.16
C HIS A 24 -10.42 -4.09 3.96
N THR A 25 -10.35 -5.41 4.13
CA THR A 25 -9.77 -6.31 3.12
C THR A 25 -10.57 -6.30 1.82
N LEU A 26 -11.90 -6.30 1.91
CA LEU A 26 -12.77 -6.36 0.74
C LEU A 26 -12.92 -4.99 0.04
N PHE A 27 -13.22 -3.93 0.79
CA PHE A 27 -13.58 -2.64 0.21
C PHE A 27 -12.36 -1.76 -0.06
N PHE A 28 -11.58 -1.44 0.98
CA PHE A 28 -10.42 -0.55 0.80
C PHE A 28 -9.27 -1.22 0.05
N GLY A 29 -9.09 -2.53 0.24
CA GLY A 29 -8.12 -3.33 -0.53
C GLY A 29 -8.41 -3.30 -2.03
N SER A 30 -9.67 -3.53 -2.44
CA SER A 30 -10.05 -3.54 -3.86
C SER A 30 -9.92 -2.17 -4.52
N ILE A 31 -10.36 -1.10 -3.84
CA ILE A 31 -10.20 0.27 -4.35
C ILE A 31 -8.71 0.60 -4.54
N ARG A 32 -7.85 0.24 -3.58
CA ARG A 32 -6.41 0.46 -3.69
C ARG A 32 -5.80 -0.26 -4.89
N ILE A 33 -6.23 -1.50 -5.17
CA ILE A 33 -5.79 -2.26 -6.34
C ILE A 33 -6.26 -1.59 -7.64
N PHE A 34 -7.52 -1.12 -7.68
CA PHE A 34 -8.04 -0.38 -8.84
C PHE A 34 -7.25 0.89 -9.13
N PHE A 35 -6.95 1.71 -8.11
CA PHE A 35 -6.15 2.91 -8.26
C PHE A 35 -4.75 2.57 -8.79
N LEU A 36 -4.07 1.59 -8.19
CA LEU A 36 -2.71 1.21 -8.62
C LEU A 36 -2.67 0.62 -10.03
N GLY A 37 -3.67 -0.18 -10.40
CA GLY A 37 -3.72 -0.82 -11.72
C GLY A 37 -4.14 0.15 -12.82
N VAL A 38 -5.34 0.72 -12.71
CA VAL A 38 -5.96 1.50 -13.80
C VAL A 38 -5.41 2.92 -13.82
N LEU A 39 -5.51 3.65 -12.71
CA LEU A 39 -5.04 5.05 -12.66
C LEU A 39 -3.51 5.11 -12.67
N GLY A 40 -2.85 4.14 -12.04
CA GLY A 40 -1.39 4.05 -12.07
C GLY A 40 -0.86 3.90 -13.50
N PHE A 41 -1.49 3.04 -14.31
CA PHE A 41 -1.13 2.91 -15.72
C PHE A 41 -1.44 4.18 -16.53
N ALA A 42 -2.61 4.78 -16.32
CA ALA A 42 -3.00 6.01 -17.03
C ALA A 42 -2.04 7.18 -16.78
N VAL A 43 -1.67 7.41 -15.51
CA VAL A 43 -0.88 8.58 -15.07
C VAL A 43 0.62 8.39 -15.28
N TYR A 44 1.13 7.15 -15.23
CA TYR A 44 2.57 6.87 -15.27
C TYR A 44 3.03 6.12 -16.53
N GLY A 45 2.12 5.54 -17.32
CA GLY A 45 2.47 4.69 -18.46
C GLY A 45 3.24 5.41 -19.57
N ASN A 46 2.90 6.68 -19.84
CA ASN A 46 3.50 7.47 -20.91
C ASN A 46 4.40 8.61 -20.41
N GLU A 47 4.77 8.59 -19.11
CA GLU A 47 5.47 9.70 -18.47
C GLU A 47 6.81 10.03 -19.14
N ALA A 48 7.60 9.01 -19.50
CA ALA A 48 8.91 9.19 -20.12
C ALA A 48 8.84 9.80 -21.53
N LEU A 49 7.74 9.58 -22.25
CA LEU A 49 7.55 10.09 -23.61
C LEU A 49 7.17 11.57 -23.62
N HIS A 50 6.40 12.03 -22.63
CA HIS A 50 5.94 13.41 -22.52
C HIS A 50 6.84 14.30 -21.65
N PHE A 51 8.00 13.80 -21.23
CA PHE A 51 8.97 14.57 -20.49
C PHE A 51 9.84 15.39 -21.44
N ILE A 52 9.64 16.71 -21.45
CA ILE A 52 10.26 17.63 -22.40
C ILE A 52 11.17 18.61 -21.64
N CYS A 53 12.40 18.77 -22.11
CA CYS A 53 13.36 19.74 -21.61
C CYS A 53 13.75 20.77 -22.68
N ASP A 54 14.35 21.88 -22.26
CA ASP A 54 14.91 22.91 -23.15
C ASP A 54 16.45 22.95 -23.01
N PRO A 55 17.24 22.63 -24.06
CA PRO A 55 16.82 22.30 -25.43
C PRO A 55 16.19 20.90 -25.55
N ASP A 56 15.20 20.76 -26.44
CA ASP A 56 14.48 19.50 -26.67
C ASP A 56 15.32 18.52 -27.49
N LYS A 57 16.22 17.83 -26.80
CA LYS A 57 17.06 16.76 -27.33
C LYS A 57 16.73 15.45 -26.61
N ARG A 58 16.59 14.37 -27.37
CA ARG A 58 16.26 13.04 -26.83
C ARG A 58 17.25 12.57 -25.75
N GLU A 59 18.54 12.84 -25.93
CA GLU A 59 19.59 12.46 -24.97
C GLU A 59 19.45 13.20 -23.63
N VAL A 60 19.15 14.50 -23.67
CA VAL A 60 18.94 15.35 -22.50
C VAL A 60 17.68 14.93 -21.77
N ASN A 61 16.56 14.77 -22.48
CA ASN A 61 15.27 14.39 -21.88
C ASN A 61 15.39 13.05 -21.15
N LEU A 62 16.06 12.05 -21.76
CA LEU A 62 16.26 10.75 -21.13
C LEU A 62 17.19 10.83 -19.90
N PHE A 63 18.30 11.57 -20.00
CA PHE A 63 19.22 11.77 -18.89
C PHE A 63 18.52 12.44 -17.70
N CYS A 64 17.84 13.56 -17.95
CA CYS A 64 17.13 14.32 -16.92
C CYS A 64 15.92 13.57 -16.36
N TYR A 65 15.23 12.78 -17.17
CA TYR A 65 14.17 11.90 -16.70
C TYR A 65 14.68 10.84 -15.72
N ASN A 66 15.80 10.19 -16.06
CA ASN A 66 16.44 9.21 -15.17
C ASN A 66 16.93 9.85 -13.87
N GLN A 67 17.41 11.09 -13.92
CA GLN A 67 17.79 11.85 -12.73
C GLN A 67 16.59 12.28 -11.88
N PHE A 68 15.46 12.64 -12.52
CA PHE A 68 14.22 12.98 -11.84
C PHE A 68 13.61 11.76 -11.12
N ARG A 69 13.76 10.56 -11.68
CA ARG A 69 13.20 9.31 -11.16
C ARG A 69 14.27 8.23 -10.99
N PRO A 70 15.23 8.41 -10.06
CA PRO A 70 16.29 7.42 -9.85
C PRO A 70 15.75 6.14 -9.18
N ILE A 71 14.65 6.26 -8.41
CA ILE A 71 14.00 5.17 -7.69
C ILE A 71 12.79 4.67 -8.50
N THR A 72 12.42 3.40 -8.26
CA THR A 72 11.23 2.73 -8.81
C THR A 72 10.01 3.66 -8.86
N PRO A 73 9.21 3.64 -9.93
CA PRO A 73 8.00 4.45 -10.04
C PRO A 73 7.14 4.41 -8.78
N GLN A 74 6.51 5.55 -8.47
CA GLN A 74 5.57 5.71 -7.37
C GLN A 74 4.56 4.55 -7.24
N VAL A 75 4.02 4.14 -8.39
CA VAL A 75 3.06 3.04 -8.51
C VAL A 75 3.66 1.72 -8.02
N SER A 76 4.89 1.41 -8.42
CA SER A 76 5.60 0.20 -8.02
C SER A 76 5.92 0.21 -6.53
N PHE A 77 6.35 1.34 -5.98
CA PHE A 77 6.57 1.46 -4.53
C PHE A 77 5.26 1.19 -3.75
N SER A 78 4.17 1.80 -4.20
CA SER A 78 2.85 1.62 -3.59
C SER A 78 2.30 0.18 -3.73
N ALA A 79 2.65 -0.52 -4.82
CA ALA A 79 2.33 -1.92 -5.04
C ALA A 79 3.15 -2.84 -4.11
N LEU A 80 4.45 -2.59 -3.97
CA LEU A 80 5.31 -3.31 -3.02
C LEU A 80 4.82 -3.12 -1.58
N GLN A 81 4.43 -1.89 -1.21
CA GLN A 81 3.82 -1.61 0.09
C GLN A 81 2.56 -2.46 0.32
N LEU A 82 1.68 -2.55 -0.68
CA LEU A 82 0.47 -3.39 -0.57
C LEU A 82 0.85 -4.85 -0.30
N VAL A 83 1.81 -5.40 -1.05
CA VAL A 83 2.26 -6.80 -0.86
C VAL A 83 2.86 -6.99 0.54
N ILE A 84 3.79 -6.14 0.97
CA ILE A 84 4.46 -6.25 2.27
C ILE A 84 3.46 -6.20 3.43
N VAL A 85 2.44 -5.35 3.35
CA VAL A 85 1.40 -5.25 4.39
C VAL A 85 0.46 -6.46 4.40
N LEU A 86 0.21 -7.09 3.24
CA LEU A 86 -0.65 -8.28 3.15
C LEU A 86 0.03 -9.56 3.62
N VAL A 87 1.36 -9.67 3.50
CA VAL A 87 2.11 -10.89 3.81
C VAL A 87 1.90 -11.40 5.25
N PRO A 88 2.06 -10.60 6.32
CA PRO A 88 1.87 -11.11 7.69
C PRO A 88 0.45 -11.60 7.96
N GLY A 89 -0.56 -10.93 7.39
CA GLY A 89 -1.96 -11.34 7.50
C GLY A 89 -2.20 -12.66 6.77
N ALA A 90 -1.71 -12.77 5.53
CA ALA A 90 -1.80 -14.00 4.74
C ALA A 90 -1.09 -15.17 5.43
N LEU A 91 0.10 -14.97 5.99
CA LEU A 91 0.83 -16.00 6.73
C LEU A 91 0.07 -16.46 7.98
N PHE A 92 -0.54 -15.53 8.72
CA PHE A 92 -1.35 -15.89 9.88
C PHE A 92 -2.59 -16.71 9.49
N HIS A 93 -3.34 -16.26 8.48
CA HIS A 93 -4.53 -16.97 8.02
C HIS A 93 -4.19 -18.32 7.40
N LEU A 94 -3.09 -18.42 6.65
CA LEU A 94 -2.58 -19.67 6.13
C LEU A 94 -2.17 -20.63 7.27
N TYR A 95 -1.47 -20.14 8.29
CA TYR A 95 -1.13 -20.94 9.47
C TYR A 95 -2.39 -21.46 10.20
N ALA A 96 -3.39 -20.60 10.39
CA ALA A 96 -4.66 -20.98 10.99
C ALA A 96 -5.40 -22.03 10.16
N ALA A 97 -5.43 -21.86 8.84
CA ALA A 97 -6.06 -22.80 7.90
C ALA A 97 -5.33 -24.15 7.84
N CYS A 98 -3.99 -24.15 7.76
CA CYS A 98 -3.18 -25.37 7.78
C CYS A 98 -3.38 -26.17 9.07
N LYS A 99 -3.61 -25.49 10.19
CA LYS A 99 -3.87 -26.11 11.48
C LYS A 99 -5.37 -26.39 11.73
N SER A 100 -6.24 -26.13 10.74
CA SER A 100 -7.69 -26.25 10.84
C SER A 100 -8.26 -25.57 12.09
N ILE A 101 -7.69 -24.43 12.47
CA ILE A 101 -8.14 -23.66 13.63
C ILE A 101 -9.38 -22.88 13.22
N ASN A 102 -10.51 -23.17 13.87
CA ASN A 102 -11.72 -22.38 13.71
C ASN A 102 -11.50 -20.95 14.20
N GLN A 103 -12.11 -19.99 13.50
CA GLN A 103 -11.98 -18.56 13.80
C GLN A 103 -12.45 -18.19 15.21
N GLU A 104 -13.44 -18.91 15.75
CA GLU A 104 -13.91 -18.78 17.14
C GLU A 104 -12.82 -19.13 18.17
N CYS A 105 -11.97 -20.11 17.86
CA CYS A 105 -10.86 -20.52 18.73
C CYS A 105 -9.77 -19.43 18.83
N ILE A 106 -9.65 -18.56 17.82
CA ILE A 106 -8.67 -17.45 17.80
C ILE A 106 -9.00 -16.45 18.91
N LEU A 107 -10.28 -16.19 19.18
CA LEU A 107 -10.73 -15.31 20.26
C LEU A 107 -10.82 -16.03 21.62
N GLN A 108 -11.07 -17.35 21.62
CA GLN A 108 -11.23 -18.11 22.86
C GLN A 108 -9.89 -18.37 23.58
N LYS A 109 -8.80 -18.61 22.85
CA LYS A 109 -7.50 -18.96 23.43
C LYS A 109 -6.57 -17.74 23.46
N PRO A 110 -6.00 -17.39 24.63
CA PRO A 110 -5.21 -16.17 24.79
C PRO A 110 -3.96 -16.15 23.91
N ILE A 111 -3.35 -17.32 23.69
CA ILE A 111 -2.13 -17.49 22.88
C ILE A 111 -2.39 -17.11 21.42
N TYR A 112 -3.48 -17.62 20.81
CA TYR A 112 -3.78 -17.33 19.40
C TYR A 112 -4.16 -15.85 19.19
N THR A 113 -4.90 -15.27 20.12
CA THR A 113 -5.21 -13.83 20.06
C THR A 113 -3.94 -12.98 20.18
N ILE A 114 -2.97 -13.35 21.02
CA ILE A 114 -1.69 -12.60 21.14
C ILE A 114 -0.92 -12.67 19.81
N ILE A 115 -0.78 -13.86 19.21
CA ILE A 115 -0.12 -14.02 17.91
C ILE A 115 -0.82 -13.18 16.83
N TYR A 116 -2.16 -13.14 16.85
CA TYR A 116 -2.93 -12.29 15.93
C TYR A 116 -2.69 -10.80 16.18
N ILE A 117 -2.73 -10.33 17.42
CA ILE A 117 -2.45 -8.92 17.75
C ILE A 117 -1.03 -8.55 17.31
N LEU A 118 -0.04 -9.42 17.53
CA LEU A 118 1.33 -9.21 17.05
C LEU A 118 1.40 -9.14 15.52
N SER A 119 0.64 -9.97 14.79
CA SER A 119 0.58 -9.89 13.33
C SER A 119 -0.06 -8.59 12.86
N VAL A 120 -1.11 -8.09 13.54
CA VAL A 120 -1.74 -6.79 13.23
C VAL A 120 -0.80 -5.64 13.55
N LEU A 121 -0.11 -5.66 14.69
CA LEU A 121 0.88 -4.65 15.05
C LEU A 121 2.03 -4.59 14.04
N LEU A 122 2.50 -5.75 13.55
CA LEU A 122 3.50 -5.83 12.49
C LEU A 122 2.96 -5.22 11.17
N ARG A 123 1.69 -5.45 10.82
CA ARG A 123 1.07 -4.79 9.65
C ARG A 123 1.01 -3.28 9.80
N ILE A 124 0.66 -2.79 10.99
CA ILE A 124 0.63 -1.35 11.31
C ILE A 124 2.01 -0.74 11.19
N SER A 125 3.04 -1.37 11.77
CA SER A 125 4.41 -0.85 11.73
C SER A 125 4.96 -0.82 10.31
N LEU A 126 4.77 -1.89 9.52
CA LEU A 126 5.16 -1.95 8.11
C LEU A 126 4.43 -0.89 7.28
N ALA A 127 3.13 -0.71 7.49
CA ALA A 127 2.34 0.30 6.79
C ALA A 127 2.80 1.72 7.14
N ALA A 128 3.09 1.99 8.42
CA ALA A 128 3.56 3.29 8.90
C ALA A 128 4.97 3.63 8.40
N ILE A 129 5.91 2.67 8.44
CA ILE A 129 7.27 2.85 7.91
C ILE A 129 7.22 3.12 6.41
N ALA A 130 6.43 2.34 5.66
CA ALA A 130 6.29 2.55 4.21
C ALA A 130 5.60 3.89 3.89
N PHE A 131 4.60 4.29 4.67
CA PHE A 131 3.95 5.60 4.53
C PHE A 131 4.91 6.76 4.82
N TRP A 132 5.74 6.63 5.85
CA TRP A 132 6.79 7.61 6.15
C TRP A 132 7.80 7.71 5.00
N LEU A 133 8.28 6.57 4.50
CA LEU A 133 9.20 6.50 3.38
C LEU A 133 8.58 7.10 2.10
N GLN A 134 7.30 6.86 1.87
CA GLN A 134 6.51 7.41 0.77
C GLN A 134 6.48 8.94 0.80
N ILE A 135 6.22 9.54 1.97
CA ILE A 135 6.24 11.00 2.14
C ILE A 135 7.66 11.55 1.96
N TYR A 136 8.67 10.87 2.49
CA TYR A 136 10.06 11.30 2.41
C TYR A 136 10.59 11.30 0.97
N LEU A 137 10.28 10.26 0.18
CA LEU A 137 10.80 10.11 -1.18
C LEU A 137 10.05 10.96 -2.22
N PHE A 138 8.72 11.06 -2.10
CA PHE A 138 7.88 11.65 -3.15
C PHE A 138 7.24 12.98 -2.75
N GLY A 139 7.25 13.31 -1.45
CA GLY A 139 6.58 14.50 -0.93
C GLY A 139 5.06 14.39 -0.98
N PHE A 140 4.39 15.55 -0.99
CA PHE A 140 2.93 15.67 -1.07
C PHE A 140 2.43 16.24 -2.40
N GLN A 141 3.32 16.89 -3.16
CA GLN A 141 2.98 17.56 -4.41
C GLN A 141 4.09 17.36 -5.44
N VAL A 142 3.68 17.08 -6.67
CA VAL A 142 4.60 16.98 -7.81
C VAL A 142 4.73 18.36 -8.43
N LYS A 143 5.95 18.92 -8.43
CA LYS A 143 6.24 20.21 -9.06
C LYS A 143 6.12 20.08 -10.58
N SER A 144 5.56 21.11 -11.22
CA SER A 144 5.40 21.16 -12.68
C SER A 144 6.72 21.36 -13.43
N LEU A 145 7.72 21.94 -12.76
CA LEU A 145 9.04 22.24 -13.32
C LEU A 145 10.12 21.48 -12.54
N TYR A 146 10.94 20.74 -13.26
CA TYR A 146 12.14 20.09 -12.74
C TYR A 146 13.39 20.80 -13.28
N LEU A 147 14.34 21.08 -12.39
CA LEU A 147 15.62 21.69 -12.72
C LEU A 147 16.70 20.61 -12.70
N CYS A 148 17.17 20.23 -13.90
CA CYS A 148 18.13 19.16 -14.12
C CYS A 148 19.55 19.71 -14.18
N ASP A 149 20.48 19.04 -13.49
CA ASP A 149 21.92 19.36 -13.58
C ASP A 149 22.58 18.46 -14.64
N ALA A 150 22.63 18.96 -15.87
CA ALA A 150 23.18 18.24 -17.01
C ALA A 150 24.71 18.43 -17.16
N ARG A 151 25.42 18.91 -16.12
CA ARG A 151 26.87 19.13 -16.18
C ARG A 151 27.66 17.90 -16.57
N SER A 152 27.20 16.71 -16.16
CA SER A 152 27.83 15.44 -16.55
C SER A 152 27.70 15.09 -18.04
N LEU A 153 26.75 15.70 -18.76
CA LEU A 153 26.56 15.57 -20.21
C LEU A 153 27.42 16.59 -21.00
N GLY A 154 28.18 17.45 -20.31
CA GLY A 154 28.95 18.53 -20.93
C GLY A 154 28.15 19.82 -21.15
N GLU A 155 26.88 19.86 -20.73
CA GLU A 155 26.05 21.07 -20.73
C GLU A 155 26.33 21.86 -19.44
N ASN A 156 26.93 23.05 -19.52
CA ASN A 156 27.31 23.85 -18.34
C ASN A 156 26.14 24.61 -17.68
N MET A 157 24.89 24.23 -17.96
CA MET A 157 23.70 24.96 -17.56
C MET A 157 22.65 24.06 -16.90
N ILE A 158 21.88 24.65 -15.97
CA ILE A 158 20.72 24.00 -15.37
C ILE A 158 19.61 23.97 -16.42
N ILE A 159 19.19 22.77 -16.79
CA ILE A 159 18.18 22.54 -17.80
C ILE A 159 16.79 22.54 -17.16
N ARG A 160 15.85 23.24 -17.79
CA ARG A 160 14.46 23.29 -17.35
C ARG A 160 13.68 22.20 -18.06
N CYS A 161 13.06 21.31 -17.30
CA CYS A 161 12.22 20.23 -17.80
C CYS A 161 10.80 20.37 -17.27
N MET A 162 9.82 20.18 -18.14
CA MET A 162 8.40 20.21 -17.79
C MET A 162 7.93 18.81 -17.44
N VAL A 163 7.30 18.67 -16.27
CA VAL A 163 6.77 17.38 -15.79
C VAL A 163 5.33 17.22 -16.30
N PRO A 164 5.03 16.18 -17.10
CA PRO A 164 3.69 15.98 -17.63
C PRO A 164 2.70 15.64 -16.52
N GLU A 165 1.44 16.04 -16.68
CA GLU A 165 0.30 15.64 -15.85
C GLU A 165 0.55 15.80 -14.33
N HIS A 166 1.29 16.84 -13.94
CA HIS A 166 1.72 17.04 -12.55
C HIS A 166 0.54 17.16 -11.56
N PHE A 167 -0.62 17.67 -12.01
CA PHE A 167 -1.84 17.73 -11.21
C PHE A 167 -2.42 16.33 -10.97
N GLU A 168 -2.52 15.49 -12.01
CA GLU A 168 -3.04 14.13 -11.89
C GLU A 168 -2.17 13.27 -10.99
N LYS A 169 -0.84 13.40 -11.12
CA LYS A 169 0.13 12.73 -10.23
C LYS A 169 -0.01 13.17 -8.78
N THR A 170 -0.25 14.46 -8.55
CA THR A 170 -0.49 14.99 -7.20
C THR A 170 -1.79 14.44 -6.62
N ILE A 171 -2.88 14.39 -7.39
CA ILE A 171 -4.16 13.80 -6.96
C ILE A 171 -3.98 12.31 -6.65
N PHE A 172 -3.30 11.57 -7.52
CA PHE A 172 -3.00 10.15 -7.32
C PHE A 172 -2.20 9.92 -6.04
N LEU A 173 -1.16 10.73 -5.80
CA LEU A 173 -0.32 10.66 -4.61
C LEU A 173 -1.11 10.95 -3.33
N ILE A 174 -1.97 11.96 -3.34
CA ILE A 174 -2.84 12.29 -2.20
C ILE A 174 -3.83 11.15 -1.94
N ALA A 175 -4.43 10.58 -2.99
CA ALA A 175 -5.37 9.47 -2.86
C ALA A 175 -4.72 8.22 -2.24
N ILE A 176 -3.55 7.79 -2.75
CA ILE A 176 -2.85 6.60 -2.22
C ILE A 176 -2.38 6.80 -0.78
N ASN A 177 -1.92 8.01 -0.44
CA ASN A 177 -1.55 8.37 0.92
C ASN A 177 -2.77 8.34 1.84
N THR A 178 -3.91 8.87 1.39
CA THR A 178 -5.17 8.87 2.14
C THR A 178 -5.66 7.44 2.40
N PHE A 179 -5.66 6.56 1.38
CA PHE A 179 -6.03 5.15 1.56
C PHE A 179 -5.10 4.40 2.52
N THR A 180 -3.81 4.75 2.53
CA THR A 180 -2.84 4.18 3.47
C THR A 180 -3.14 4.62 4.89
N THR A 181 -3.40 5.91 5.13
CA THR A 181 -3.81 6.43 6.45
C THR A 181 -5.08 5.74 6.94
N ILE A 182 -6.11 5.64 6.09
CA ILE A 182 -7.37 4.96 6.45
C ILE A 182 -7.11 3.48 6.79
N THR A 183 -6.26 2.79 6.02
CA THR A 183 -5.86 1.40 6.30
C THR A 183 -5.20 1.26 7.69
N ILE A 184 -4.30 2.17 8.05
CA ILE A 184 -3.65 2.17 9.37
C ILE A 184 -4.70 2.36 10.48
N LEU A 185 -5.63 3.31 10.31
CA LEU A 185 -6.70 3.55 11.28
C LEU A 185 -7.62 2.34 11.42
N LEU A 186 -7.93 1.64 10.33
CA LEU A 186 -8.74 0.42 10.36
C LEU A 186 -8.03 -0.72 11.08
N PHE A 187 -6.72 -0.89 10.92
CA PHE A 187 -5.96 -1.88 11.69
C PHE A 187 -5.87 -1.53 13.18
N VAL A 188 -5.78 -0.25 13.51
CA VAL A 188 -5.85 0.21 14.91
C VAL A 188 -7.24 -0.08 15.48
N ALA A 189 -8.31 0.22 14.74
CA ALA A 189 -9.69 -0.07 15.15
C ALA A 189 -9.95 -1.59 15.27
N GLU A 190 -9.34 -2.41 14.41
CA GLU A 190 -9.36 -3.87 14.50
C GLU A 190 -8.74 -4.37 15.82
N ILE A 191 -7.60 -3.81 16.24
CA ILE A 191 -7.00 -4.12 17.54
C ILE A 191 -7.95 -3.72 18.68
N PHE A 192 -8.55 -2.53 18.61
CA PHE A 192 -9.51 -2.08 19.62
C PHE A 192 -10.74 -3.00 19.71
N GLU A 193 -11.31 -3.42 18.57
CA GLU A 193 -12.42 -4.37 18.54
C GLU A 193 -12.04 -5.70 19.22
N ILE A 194 -10.83 -6.20 18.98
CA ILE A 194 -10.35 -7.46 19.56
C ILE A 194 -10.13 -7.35 21.06
N ILE A 195 -9.50 -6.26 21.52
CA ILE A 195 -9.28 -6.01 22.95
C ILE A 195 -10.64 -5.91 23.65
N PHE A 196 -11.58 -5.13 23.10
CA PHE A 196 -12.92 -4.98 23.66
C PHE A 196 -13.67 -6.32 23.71
N ARG A 197 -13.71 -7.08 22.61
CA ARG A 197 -14.33 -8.41 22.58
C ARG A 197 -13.72 -9.36 23.61
N ARG A 198 -12.38 -9.33 23.78
CA ARG A 198 -11.68 -10.17 24.75
C ARG A 198 -11.94 -9.76 26.20
N LEU A 199 -12.12 -8.47 26.49
CA LEU A 199 -12.46 -7.98 27.82
C LEU A 199 -13.92 -8.25 28.21
N TYR A 200 -14.84 -8.19 27.24
CA TYR A 200 -16.25 -8.50 27.47
C TYR A 200 -16.55 -10.00 27.53
N PHE A 201 -15.74 -10.84 26.87
CA PHE A 201 -15.93 -12.30 26.87
C PHE A 201 -15.98 -12.94 28.27
N PRO A 202 -15.04 -12.66 29.21
CA PRO A 202 -15.10 -13.22 30.56
C PRO A 202 -16.30 -12.72 31.38
N PHE A 203 -16.95 -11.62 30.99
CA PHE A 203 -18.12 -11.10 31.70
C PHE A 203 -19.43 -11.80 31.28
N ARG A 204 -19.44 -12.50 30.14
CA ARG A 204 -20.62 -13.18 29.61
C ARG A 204 -20.74 -14.64 30.06
N GLN A 205 -19.68 -15.23 30.61
CA GLN A 205 -19.62 -16.63 31.01
C GLN A 205 -19.78 -16.75 32.53
#